data_AF-A0A7C2ES08-F1
#
_entry.id   AF-A0A7C2ES08-F1
#
_cell.length_a   1.000
_cell.length_b   1.000
_cell.length_c   1.000
_cell.angle_alpha   90.00
_cell.angle_beta   90.00
_cell.angle_gamma   90.00
#
_symmetry.space_group_name_H-M   'P 1'
#
loop_
_entity.id
_entity.type
_entity.pdbx_description
1 polymer ?
#
loop_
_entity_poly.entity_id
_entity_poly.type
_entity_poly.pdbx_seq_one_letter_code
_entity_poly.pdbx_strand_id
1 'polypeptide(L)'
;MALPETVRVKLSPEDAGAITLAPVVVQQLRLAELVRIIVEAAGKDRERLGRILRAGTILSGATRYRWAGWEVSAEEIEALLAGFPEPEPSRPFAAEHCVVAEIEEASGRRLQIPYAVGAKRRFLRRAAFWDALMGMARAGPMRYLEYSYKERADCYRLELSAGAVQQIRAAAGLLAYRGLAERLRCAALARIDFYVKRGA
;
A
#
# COMPACT_ATOMS: atom_id res chain seq x y z
N MET A 1 20.03 2.92 -27.33
CA MET A 1 18.88 3.59 -27.98
C MET A 1 18.27 4.51 -26.94
N ALA A 2 17.83 5.71 -27.29
CA ALA A 2 17.11 6.54 -26.34
C ALA A 2 15.80 5.85 -25.91
N LEU A 3 15.45 5.95 -24.63
CA LEU A 3 14.21 5.41 -24.11
C LEU A 3 12.98 6.05 -24.78
N PRO A 4 11.90 5.29 -25.01
CA PRO A 4 10.69 5.85 -25.58
C PRO A 4 10.02 6.81 -24.58
N GLU A 5 9.62 8.00 -25.02
CA GLU A 5 8.87 8.94 -24.16
C GLU A 5 7.47 8.39 -23.83
N THR A 6 6.85 7.72 -24.81
CA THR A 6 5.53 7.10 -24.71
C THR A 6 5.58 5.63 -25.10
N VAL A 7 4.87 4.80 -24.34
CA VAL A 7 4.80 3.36 -24.51
C VAL A 7 3.36 2.96 -24.80
N ARG A 8 3.18 2.21 -25.88
CA ARG A 8 1.90 1.57 -26.18
C ARG A 8 1.73 0.32 -25.31
N VAL A 9 0.75 0.36 -24.41
CA VAL A 9 0.48 -0.70 -23.44
C VAL A 9 -0.89 -1.32 -23.68
N LYS A 10 -0.95 -2.65 -23.66
CA LYS A 10 -2.19 -3.44 -23.66
C LYS A 10 -2.56 -3.80 -22.22
N LEU A 11 -3.80 -3.55 -21.86
CA LEU A 11 -4.39 -3.80 -20.55
C LEU A 11 -5.35 -4.97 -20.66
N SER A 12 -5.27 -5.92 -19.74
CA SER A 12 -6.21 -7.03 -19.67
C SER A 12 -6.50 -7.33 -18.20
N PRO A 13 -7.78 -7.37 -17.78
CA PRO A 13 -8.14 -7.87 -16.47
C PRO A 13 -7.62 -9.30 -16.27
N GLU A 14 -7.19 -9.62 -15.06
CA GLU A 14 -6.85 -10.98 -14.66
C GLU A 14 -8.00 -11.56 -13.84
N ASP A 15 -8.84 -12.36 -14.47
CA ASP A 15 -9.90 -13.13 -13.81
C ASP A 15 -9.36 -14.49 -13.36
N ALA A 16 -9.57 -14.82 -12.09
CA ALA A 16 -9.17 -16.08 -11.48
C ALA A 16 -10.14 -17.24 -11.79
N GLY A 17 -10.35 -17.57 -13.07
CA GLY A 17 -10.92 -18.88 -13.45
C GLY A 17 -12.18 -18.90 -14.33
N ALA A 18 -12.66 -17.76 -14.83
CA ALA A 18 -13.66 -17.74 -15.90
C ALA A 18 -13.02 -17.24 -17.19
N ILE A 19 -13.29 -17.92 -18.32
CA ILE A 19 -12.93 -17.40 -19.65
C ILE A 19 -13.86 -16.23 -19.96
N THR A 20 -13.64 -15.10 -19.29
CA THR A 20 -14.30 -13.85 -19.64
C THR A 20 -13.47 -13.21 -20.75
N LEU A 21 -14.05 -13.03 -21.93
CA LEU A 21 -13.50 -12.19 -23.00
C LEU A 21 -13.53 -10.73 -22.55
N ALA A 22 -12.68 -10.37 -21.57
CA ALA A 22 -12.57 -9.01 -21.10
C ALA A 22 -11.93 -8.15 -22.20
N PRO A 23 -12.45 -6.94 -22.47
CA PRO A 23 -11.95 -6.11 -23.54
C PRO A 23 -10.48 -5.76 -23.29
N VAL A 24 -9.61 -6.09 -24.25
CA VAL A 24 -8.22 -5.66 -24.23
C VAL A 24 -8.19 -4.19 -24.60
N VAL A 25 -7.87 -3.34 -23.63
CA VAL A 25 -7.74 -1.89 -23.84
C VAL A 25 -6.31 -1.59 -24.24
N VAL A 26 -6.12 -0.81 -25.31
CA VAL A 26 -4.82 -0.30 -25.71
C VAL A 26 -4.72 1.15 -25.30
N GLN A 27 -3.67 1.50 -24.56
CA GLN A 27 -3.42 2.86 -24.08
C GLN A 27 -2.00 3.29 -24.40
N GLN A 28 -1.79 4.59 -24.60
CA GLN A 28 -0.46 5.20 -24.61
C GLN A 28 -0.17 5.73 -23.19
N LEU A 29 0.90 5.25 -22.57
CA LEU A 29 1.37 5.74 -21.27
C LEU A 29 2.69 6.48 -21.47
N ARG A 30 2.94 7.53 -20.68
CA ARG A 30 4.32 8.03 -20.58
C ARG A 30 5.19 6.99 -19.92
N LEU A 31 6.47 6.90 -20.31
CA LEU A 31 7.38 5.93 -19.69
C LEU A 31 7.45 6.10 -18.16
N ALA A 32 7.48 7.34 -17.67
CA ALA A 32 7.44 7.64 -16.24
C ALA A 32 6.19 7.07 -15.53
N GLU A 33 5.04 7.03 -16.21
CA GLU A 33 3.80 6.45 -15.67
C GLU A 33 3.87 4.93 -15.61
N LEU A 34 4.42 4.29 -16.64
CA LEU A 34 4.68 2.86 -16.64
C LEU A 34 5.66 2.46 -15.54
N VAL A 35 6.77 3.18 -15.40
CA VAL A 35 7.77 2.93 -14.34
C VAL A 35 7.15 3.09 -12.97
N ARG A 36 6.29 4.10 -12.76
CA ARG A 36 5.55 4.26 -11.49
C ARG A 36 4.66 3.06 -11.19
N ILE A 37 3.92 2.55 -12.18
CA ILE A 37 3.09 1.33 -12.01
C ILE A 37 3.96 0.13 -11.63
N ILE A 38 5.13 -0.02 -12.26
CA ILE A 38 6.07 -1.10 -11.96
C ILE A 38 6.58 -0.95 -10.52
N VAL A 39 7.05 0.22 -10.12
CA VAL A 39 7.59 0.49 -8.79
C VAL A 39 6.53 0.32 -7.70
N GLU A 40 5.27 0.70 -7.96
CA GLU A 40 4.15 0.45 -7.05
C GLU A 40 3.86 -1.04 -6.85
N ALA A 41 3.98 -1.85 -7.90
CA ALA A 41 3.70 -3.28 -7.84
C ALA A 41 4.90 -4.13 -7.34
N ALA A 42 6.12 -3.70 -7.65
CA ALA A 42 7.34 -4.50 -7.49
C ALA A 42 8.36 -3.90 -6.50
N GLY A 43 8.14 -2.69 -6.01
CA GLY A 43 9.11 -1.92 -5.23
C GLY A 43 10.16 -1.21 -6.11
N LYS A 44 10.98 -0.37 -5.46
CA LYS A 44 12.11 0.31 -6.11
C LYS A 44 13.33 -0.61 -6.09
N ASP A 45 13.49 -1.39 -7.16
CA ASP A 45 14.59 -2.33 -7.36
C ASP A 45 15.12 -2.21 -8.80
N ARG A 46 16.41 -1.93 -8.92
CA ARG A 46 17.10 -1.64 -10.19
C ARG A 46 17.07 -2.85 -11.13
N GLU A 47 17.52 -4.00 -10.64
CA GLU A 47 17.62 -5.22 -11.45
C GLU A 47 16.24 -5.74 -11.84
N ARG A 48 15.28 -5.67 -10.91
CA ARG A 48 13.91 -6.09 -11.15
C ARG A 48 13.22 -5.17 -12.15
N LEU A 49 13.42 -3.85 -12.07
CA LEU A 49 12.89 -2.90 -13.06
C LEU A 49 13.42 -3.22 -14.46
N GLY A 50 14.73 -3.42 -14.61
CA GLY A 50 15.34 -3.79 -15.91
C GLY A 50 14.76 -5.09 -16.47
N ARG A 51 14.62 -6.13 -15.63
CA ARG A 51 13.99 -7.40 -16.04
C ARG A 51 12.53 -7.23 -16.47
N ILE A 52 11.74 -6.43 -15.74
CA ILE A 52 10.33 -6.19 -16.08
C ILE A 52 10.20 -5.41 -17.40
N LEU A 53 10.99 -4.35 -17.59
CA LEU A 53 10.99 -3.55 -18.82
C LEU A 53 11.38 -4.39 -20.04
N ARG A 54 12.38 -5.26 -19.90
CA ARG A 54 12.77 -6.23 -20.94
C ARG A 54 11.69 -7.26 -21.20
N ALA A 55 11.05 -7.80 -20.16
CA ALA A 55 9.99 -8.81 -20.30
C ALA A 55 8.71 -8.26 -20.93
N GLY A 56 8.46 -6.95 -20.84
CA GLY A 56 7.31 -6.34 -21.48
C GLY A 56 5.98 -6.61 -20.78
N THR A 57 5.97 -6.99 -19.49
CA THR A 57 4.75 -7.32 -18.78
C THR A 57 4.84 -7.09 -17.27
N ILE A 58 3.75 -6.61 -16.66
CA ILE A 58 3.59 -6.57 -15.19
C ILE A 58 2.12 -6.78 -14.82
N LEU A 59 1.89 -7.44 -13.68
CA LEU A 59 0.59 -7.47 -13.04
C LEU A 59 0.55 -6.40 -11.95
N SER A 60 -0.44 -5.52 -12.00
CA SER A 60 -0.70 -4.55 -10.94
C SER A 60 -2.18 -4.59 -10.57
N GLY A 61 -2.46 -4.87 -9.30
CA GLY A 61 -3.82 -5.20 -8.85
C GLY A 61 -4.37 -6.42 -9.61
N ALA A 62 -5.56 -6.26 -10.20
CA ALA A 62 -6.19 -7.28 -11.04
C ALA A 62 -6.03 -6.97 -12.55
N THR A 63 -5.02 -6.19 -12.95
CA THR A 63 -4.81 -5.79 -14.36
C THR A 63 -3.40 -6.12 -14.81
N ARG A 64 -3.32 -6.88 -15.90
CA ARG A 64 -2.07 -7.17 -16.59
C ARG A 64 -1.78 -6.10 -17.65
N TYR A 65 -0.60 -5.52 -17.57
CA TYR A 65 -0.05 -4.54 -18.50
C TYR A 65 0.96 -5.26 -19.39
N ARG A 66 0.88 -5.07 -20.72
CA ARG A 66 1.83 -5.65 -21.69
C ARG A 66 2.30 -4.62 -22.71
N TRP A 67 3.58 -4.60 -23.01
CA TRP A 67 4.21 -3.73 -24.00
C TRP A 67 5.28 -4.50 -24.80
N ALA A 68 5.82 -3.89 -25.85
CA ALA A 68 7.00 -4.43 -26.52
C ALA A 68 8.21 -4.21 -25.62
N GLY A 69 8.89 -5.27 -25.14
CA GLY A 69 10.03 -5.13 -24.24
C GLY A 69 11.27 -4.55 -24.94
N TRP A 70 12.12 -3.85 -24.19
CA TRP A 70 13.40 -3.33 -24.66
C TRP A 70 14.46 -3.41 -23.56
N GLU A 71 15.72 -3.40 -23.97
CA GLU A 71 16.84 -3.32 -23.03
C GLU A 71 17.04 -1.87 -22.57
N VAL A 72 17.37 -1.71 -21.30
CA VAL A 72 17.60 -0.41 -20.65
C VAL A 72 18.96 -0.49 -19.96
N SER A 73 19.79 0.53 -20.12
CA SER A 73 21.10 0.57 -19.47
C SER A 73 20.96 0.78 -17.95
N ALA A 74 22.03 0.51 -17.20
CA ALA A 74 22.03 0.76 -15.77
C ALA A 74 21.83 2.26 -15.46
N GLU A 75 22.49 3.14 -16.20
CA GLU A 75 22.38 4.60 -16.06
C GLU A 75 20.96 5.09 -16.34
N GLU A 76 20.30 4.53 -17.35
CA GLU A 76 18.90 4.83 -17.67
C GLU A 76 17.96 4.34 -16.56
N ILE A 77 18.19 3.15 -15.98
CA ILE A 77 17.42 2.65 -14.83
C ILE A 77 17.58 3.58 -13.62
N GLU A 78 18.81 4.02 -13.31
CA GLU A 78 19.04 4.97 -12.23
C GLU A 78 18.29 6.28 -12.47
N ALA A 79 18.36 6.82 -13.68
CA ALA A 79 17.67 8.06 -14.04
C ALA A 79 16.14 7.94 -13.88
N LEU A 80 15.56 6.80 -14.28
CA LEU A 80 14.14 6.52 -14.09
C LEU A 80 13.75 6.40 -12.60
N LEU A 81 14.64 5.89 -11.76
CA LEU A 81 14.39 5.68 -10.33
C LEU A 81 14.73 6.89 -9.45
N ALA A 82 15.52 7.85 -9.94
CA ALA A 82 15.98 9.01 -9.18
C ALA A 82 14.84 9.87 -8.61
N GLY A 83 13.70 9.94 -9.32
CA GLY A 83 12.53 10.71 -8.88
C GLY A 83 11.67 10.03 -7.79
N PHE A 84 11.96 8.78 -7.43
CA PHE A 84 11.18 8.04 -6.44
C PHE A 84 11.72 8.26 -5.02
N PRO A 85 10.84 8.48 -4.01
CA PRO A 85 11.27 8.71 -2.63
C PRO A 85 12.08 7.54 -2.07
N GLU A 86 13.14 7.85 -1.31
CA GLU A 86 13.91 6.85 -0.58
C GLU A 86 13.36 6.65 0.85
N PRO A 87 13.56 5.46 1.46
CA PRO A 87 13.27 5.25 2.88
C PRO A 87 14.06 6.21 3.78
N GLU A 88 13.41 6.74 4.80
CA GLU A 88 13.97 7.72 5.73
C GLU A 88 13.75 7.30 7.19
N PRO A 89 14.63 6.43 7.75
CA PRO A 89 14.40 5.83 9.07
C PRO A 89 14.33 6.81 10.25
N SER A 90 14.91 8.00 10.09
CA SER A 90 14.86 9.08 11.08
C SER A 90 13.54 9.84 11.09
N ARG A 91 12.66 9.63 10.11
CA ARG A 91 11.42 10.40 9.97
C ARG A 91 10.43 10.05 11.09
N PRO A 92 9.93 11.04 11.86
CA PRO A 92 9.01 10.76 12.96
C PRO A 92 7.63 10.34 12.44
N PHE A 93 6.92 9.55 13.25
CA PHE A 93 5.54 9.17 12.97
C PHE A 93 4.59 10.36 13.10
N ALA A 94 3.92 10.73 12.00
CA ALA A 94 2.95 11.81 11.93
C ALA A 94 1.51 11.26 11.79
N ALA A 95 0.81 11.05 12.91
CA ALA A 95 -0.48 10.36 12.92
C ALA A 95 -1.57 11.06 12.08
N GLU A 96 -1.49 12.39 11.95
CA GLU A 96 -2.37 13.22 11.12
C GLU A 96 -2.30 12.90 9.62
N HIS A 97 -1.19 12.33 9.15
CA HIS A 97 -1.02 11.93 7.75
C HIS A 97 -1.16 10.41 7.55
N CYS A 98 -1.59 9.67 8.57
CA CYS A 98 -1.84 8.24 8.47
C CYS A 98 -3.08 7.99 7.60
N VAL A 99 -2.93 7.19 6.54
CA VAL A 99 -3.99 6.91 5.57
C VAL A 99 -4.53 5.49 5.65
N VAL A 100 -3.74 4.54 6.15
CA VAL A 100 -4.13 3.13 6.30
C VAL A 100 -3.47 2.57 7.56
N ALA A 101 -4.23 1.77 8.30
CA ALA A 101 -3.71 0.90 9.36
C ALA A 101 -3.93 -0.55 8.93
N GLU A 102 -2.86 -1.33 8.81
CA GLU A 102 -2.88 -2.75 8.50
C GLU A 102 -2.61 -3.54 9.77
N ILE A 103 -3.63 -4.21 10.28
CA ILE A 103 -3.53 -5.02 11.49
C ILE A 103 -3.16 -6.44 11.08
N GLU A 104 -2.06 -6.96 11.62
CA GLU A 104 -1.65 -8.34 11.42
C GLU A 104 -2.06 -9.20 12.62
N GLU A 105 -2.71 -10.31 12.30
CA GLU A 105 -3.07 -11.36 13.24
C GLU A 105 -1.88 -12.31 13.46
N ALA A 106 -1.83 -13.00 14.60
CA ALA A 106 -0.80 -14.01 14.89
C ALA A 106 -0.76 -15.15 13.86
N SER A 107 -1.86 -15.37 13.13
CA SER A 107 -1.95 -16.31 12.00
C SER A 107 -1.23 -15.83 10.73
N GLY A 108 -0.70 -14.60 10.71
CA GLY A 108 -0.15 -13.93 9.54
C GLY A 108 -1.20 -13.28 8.64
N ARG A 109 -2.50 -13.44 8.94
CA ARG A 109 -3.56 -12.75 8.19
C ARG A 109 -3.49 -11.25 8.45
N ARG A 110 -3.66 -10.48 7.38
CA ARG A 110 -3.67 -9.01 7.45
C ARG A 110 -5.06 -8.46 7.21
N LEU A 111 -5.34 -7.34 7.88
CA LEU A 111 -6.60 -6.62 7.79
C LEU A 111 -6.29 -5.14 7.59
N GLN A 112 -6.56 -4.64 6.39
CA GLN A 112 -6.42 -3.23 6.09
C GLN A 112 -7.65 -2.46 6.53
N ILE A 113 -7.42 -1.37 7.26
CA ILE A 113 -8.42 -0.40 7.67
C ILE A 113 -8.00 0.95 7.07
N PRO A 114 -8.55 1.34 5.91
CA PRO A 114 -8.33 2.68 5.36
C PRO A 114 -8.90 3.75 6.30
N TYR A 115 -8.32 4.96 6.27
CA TYR A 115 -8.80 6.12 7.02
C TYR A 115 -10.31 6.34 6.83
N ALA A 116 -10.80 6.30 5.59
CA ALA A 116 -12.22 6.49 5.27
C ALA A 116 -13.15 5.46 5.94
N VAL A 117 -12.64 4.26 6.24
CA VAL A 117 -13.38 3.21 6.95
C VAL A 117 -13.32 3.42 8.46
N GLY A 118 -12.13 3.67 9.01
CA GLY A 118 -11.93 3.83 10.46
C GLY A 118 -12.45 5.15 11.03
N ALA A 119 -12.40 6.24 10.24
CA ALA A 119 -12.85 7.57 10.63
C ALA A 119 -14.38 7.73 10.52
N LYS A 120 -15.06 6.79 9.84
CA LYS A 120 -16.52 6.79 9.71
C LYS A 120 -17.16 6.55 11.08
N ARG A 121 -17.77 7.60 11.63
CA ARG A 121 -18.50 7.54 12.89
C ARG A 121 -19.83 6.82 12.73
N ARG A 122 -20.20 6.06 13.74
CA ARG A 122 -21.56 5.56 13.88
C ARG A 122 -22.47 6.70 14.33
N PHE A 123 -23.68 6.78 13.76
CA PHE A 123 -24.69 7.79 14.12
C PHE A 123 -24.83 7.83 15.65
N LEU A 124 -24.70 9.04 16.23
CA LEU A 124 -24.66 9.36 17.68
C LEU A 124 -23.32 9.21 18.44
N ARG A 125 -22.24 8.67 17.85
CA ARG A 125 -20.93 8.59 18.52
C ARG A 125 -20.07 9.82 18.21
N ARG A 126 -19.51 10.44 19.25
CA ARG A 126 -18.60 11.60 19.14
C ARG A 126 -17.19 11.22 18.65
N ALA A 127 -16.73 10.00 18.95
CA ALA A 127 -15.41 9.51 18.58
C ALA A 127 -15.49 8.46 17.46
N ALA A 128 -14.50 8.48 16.56
CA ALA A 128 -14.30 7.43 15.57
C ALA A 128 -13.33 6.36 16.10
N PHE A 129 -13.36 5.17 15.50
CA PHE A 129 -12.37 4.13 15.78
C PHE A 129 -10.95 4.60 15.44
N TRP A 130 -10.80 5.36 14.36
CA TRP A 130 -9.52 5.93 13.95
C TRP A 130 -8.87 6.80 15.01
N ASP A 131 -9.67 7.61 15.73
CA ASP A 131 -9.16 8.49 16.79
C ASP A 131 -8.51 7.66 17.92
N ALA A 132 -9.12 6.52 18.27
CA ALA A 132 -8.58 5.60 19.28
C ALA A 132 -7.29 4.92 18.79
N LEU A 133 -7.22 4.50 17.53
CA LEU A 133 -6.00 3.93 16.95
C LEU A 133 -4.85 4.95 16.93
N MET A 134 -5.11 6.19 16.51
CA MET A 134 -4.08 7.22 16.47
C MET A 134 -3.61 7.62 17.87
N GLY A 135 -4.50 7.65 18.86
CA GLY A 135 -4.14 7.85 20.26
C GLY A 135 -3.17 6.78 20.77
N MET A 136 -3.44 5.51 20.45
CA MET A 136 -2.55 4.39 20.77
C MET A 136 -1.20 4.48 20.04
N ALA A 137 -1.23 4.80 18.75
CA ALA A 137 -0.02 4.94 17.93
C ALA A 137 0.91 6.05 18.44
N ARG A 138 0.35 7.18 18.91
CA ARG A 138 1.13 8.29 19.50
C ARG A 138 1.79 7.93 20.84
N ALA A 139 1.18 7.03 21.62
CA ALA A 139 1.71 6.62 22.92
C ALA A 139 2.67 5.41 22.83
N GLY A 140 2.62 4.66 21.73
CA GLY A 140 3.40 3.43 21.55
C GLY A 140 4.81 3.65 20.98
N PRO A 141 5.73 2.71 21.18
CA PRO A 141 7.08 2.76 20.60
C PRO A 141 7.03 2.44 19.10
N MET A 142 6.78 3.46 18.29
CA MET A 142 6.66 3.33 16.85
C MET A 142 8.02 3.06 16.18
N ARG A 143 8.11 2.03 15.35
CA ARG A 143 9.33 1.67 14.61
C ARG A 143 9.16 1.92 13.12
N TYR A 144 10.04 2.71 12.51
CA TYR A 144 10.09 2.83 11.05
C TYR A 144 10.45 1.49 10.40
N LEU A 145 9.77 1.14 9.31
CA LEU A 145 10.10 -0.04 8.51
C LEU A 145 10.72 0.34 7.17
N GLU A 146 9.94 1.01 6.32
CA GLU A 146 10.28 1.25 4.92
C GLU A 146 9.39 2.32 4.31
N TYR A 147 9.68 2.70 3.05
CA TYR A 147 8.74 3.45 2.22
C TYR A 147 7.94 2.49 1.33
N SER A 148 6.62 2.46 1.51
CA SER A 148 5.72 1.70 0.65
C SER A 148 5.41 2.49 -0.61
N TYR A 149 5.94 2.03 -1.74
CA TYR A 149 5.64 2.63 -3.05
C TYR A 149 4.18 2.42 -3.43
N LYS A 150 3.59 1.26 -3.08
CA LYS A 150 2.17 0.95 -3.31
C LYS A 150 1.25 1.97 -2.64
N GLU A 151 1.48 2.25 -1.36
CA GLU A 151 0.65 3.21 -0.60
C GLU A 151 1.15 4.66 -0.74
N ARG A 152 2.32 4.85 -1.37
CA ARG A 152 3.06 6.11 -1.48
C ARG A 152 3.23 6.79 -0.11
N ALA A 153 3.68 6.01 0.85
CA ALA A 153 3.67 6.38 2.27
C ALA A 153 4.81 5.67 3.03
N ASP A 154 5.31 6.32 4.06
CA ASP A 154 6.22 5.71 5.03
C ASP A 154 5.45 4.71 5.91
N CYS A 155 6.04 3.54 6.14
CA CYS A 155 5.46 2.47 6.91
C CYS A 155 6.09 2.40 8.31
N TYR A 156 5.23 2.40 9.32
CA TYR A 156 5.62 2.38 10.72
C TYR A 156 4.92 1.23 11.44
N ARG A 157 5.63 0.53 12.32
CA ARG A 157 5.11 -0.62 13.05
C ARG A 157 4.97 -0.35 14.54
N LEU A 158 3.83 -0.79 15.07
CA LEU A 158 3.55 -0.92 16.49
C LEU A 158 3.32 -2.39 16.84
N GLU A 159 4.17 -2.96 17.68
CA GLU A 159 3.93 -4.27 18.29
C GLU A 159 2.85 -4.14 19.37
N LEU A 160 1.85 -5.03 19.36
CA LEU A 160 0.71 -4.92 20.28
C LEU A 160 0.96 -5.69 21.58
N SER A 161 0.93 -4.96 22.69
CA SER A 161 0.83 -5.56 24.02
C SER A 161 -0.58 -6.10 24.28
N ALA A 162 -0.73 -6.98 25.27
CA ALA A 162 -2.05 -7.46 25.69
C ALA A 162 -3.01 -6.32 26.06
N GLY A 163 -2.50 -5.26 26.69
CA GLY A 163 -3.28 -4.06 27.01
C GLY A 163 -3.75 -3.30 25.76
N ALA A 164 -2.86 -3.13 24.77
CA ALA A 164 -3.20 -2.51 23.49
C ALA A 164 -4.25 -3.32 22.73
N VAL A 165 -4.15 -4.66 22.74
CA VAL A 165 -5.18 -5.53 22.16
C VAL A 165 -6.54 -5.30 22.81
N GLN A 166 -6.61 -5.22 24.15
CA GLN A 166 -7.88 -4.95 24.84
C GLN A 166 -8.45 -3.57 24.48
N GLN A 167 -7.60 -2.55 24.36
CA GLN A 167 -8.02 -1.22 23.92
C GLN A 167 -8.62 -1.24 22.49
N ILE A 168 -8.00 -1.98 21.55
CA ILE A 168 -8.55 -2.15 20.19
C ILE A 168 -9.91 -2.84 20.23
N ARG A 169 -10.04 -3.92 21.03
CA ARG A 169 -11.29 -4.66 21.16
C ARG A 169 -12.42 -3.81 21.75
N ALA A 170 -12.10 -2.98 22.75
CA ALA A 170 -13.04 -2.01 23.30
C ALA A 170 -13.44 -0.95 22.26
N ALA A 171 -12.47 -0.43 21.50
CA ALA A 171 -12.70 0.57 20.46
C ALA A 171 -13.44 0.01 19.24
N ALA A 172 -13.41 -1.31 18.98
CA ALA A 172 -14.08 -1.93 17.84
C ALA A 172 -15.58 -1.62 17.78
N GLY A 173 -16.24 -1.33 18.91
CA GLY A 173 -17.63 -0.87 18.96
C GLY A 173 -17.91 0.49 18.28
N LEU A 174 -16.87 1.28 18.01
CA LEU A 174 -16.95 2.57 17.32
C LEU A 174 -17.01 2.41 15.80
N LEU A 175 -16.64 1.26 15.26
CA LEU A 175 -16.69 0.99 13.82
C LEU A 175 -18.13 0.95 13.32
N ALA A 176 -18.35 1.58 12.15
CA ALA A 176 -19.63 1.52 11.46
C ALA A 176 -19.93 0.10 10.91
N TYR A 177 -18.90 -0.66 10.54
CA TYR A 177 -19.03 -1.98 9.92
C TYR A 177 -18.97 -3.10 10.96
N ARG A 178 -20.10 -3.81 11.17
CA ARG A 178 -20.23 -4.82 12.23
C ARG A 178 -19.30 -6.02 12.05
N GLY A 179 -19.19 -6.57 10.84
CA GLY A 179 -18.31 -7.70 10.57
C GLY A 179 -16.83 -7.38 10.82
N LEU A 180 -16.40 -6.14 10.53
CA LEU A 180 -15.06 -5.67 10.87
C LEU A 180 -14.86 -5.58 12.39
N ALA A 181 -15.84 -5.03 13.11
CA ALA A 181 -15.81 -4.94 14.56
C ALA A 181 -15.74 -6.32 15.24
N GLU A 182 -16.55 -7.28 14.78
CA GLU A 182 -16.55 -8.66 15.28
C GLU A 182 -15.22 -9.35 15.03
N ARG A 183 -14.66 -9.19 13.82
CA ARG A 183 -13.33 -9.73 13.51
C ARG A 183 -12.26 -9.18 14.45
N LEU A 184 -12.22 -7.87 14.68
CA LEU A 184 -11.24 -7.28 15.60
C LEU A 184 -11.41 -7.75 17.06
N ARG A 185 -12.64 -8.05 17.49
CA ARG A 185 -12.89 -8.59 18.83
C ARG A 185 -12.36 -10.01 19.00
N CYS A 186 -12.53 -10.85 17.99
CA CYS A 186 -12.20 -12.27 18.09
C CYS A 186 -10.78 -12.61 17.64
N ALA A 187 -10.16 -11.78 16.78
CA ALA A 187 -8.85 -12.07 16.24
C ALA A 187 -7.73 -12.00 17.30
N ALA A 188 -6.72 -12.84 17.13
CA ALA A 188 -5.46 -12.79 17.86
C ALA A 188 -4.56 -11.73 17.21
N LEU A 189 -4.71 -10.47 17.63
CA LEU A 189 -3.96 -9.34 17.07
C LEU A 189 -2.50 -9.37 17.55
N ALA A 190 -1.55 -9.19 16.63
CA ALA A 190 -0.11 -9.23 16.94
C ALA A 190 0.55 -7.86 16.79
N ARG A 191 0.30 -7.15 15.69
CA ARG A 191 0.91 -5.85 15.39
C ARG A 191 0.06 -5.01 14.45
N ILE A 192 0.42 -3.74 14.33
CA ILE A 192 -0.19 -2.80 13.37
C ILE A 192 0.91 -2.11 12.58
N ASP A 193 0.76 -2.11 11.26
CA ASP A 193 1.54 -1.30 10.35
C ASP A 193 0.71 -0.08 9.91
N PHE A 194 1.24 1.11 10.13
CA PHE A 194 0.63 2.39 9.81
C PHE A 194 1.34 3.00 8.60
N TYR A 195 0.56 3.35 7.57
CA TYR A 195 1.05 4.00 6.37
C TYR A 195 0.78 5.49 6.44
N VAL A 196 1.85 6.28 6.51
CA VAL A 196 1.84 7.73 6.72
C VAL A 196 2.34 8.43 5.48
N LYS A 197 1.49 9.26 4.86
CA LYS A 197 1.92 10.06 3.71
C LYS A 197 2.92 11.11 4.16
N ARG A 198 3.93 11.34 3.32
CA ARG A 198 4.77 12.53 3.44
C ARG A 198 3.86 13.73 3.20
N GLY A 199 3.84 14.69 4.15
CA GLY A 199 3.13 15.95 3.96
C GLY A 199 3.57 16.62 2.66
N ALA A 200 2.65 17.33 2.01
CA ALA A 200 2.98 18.18 0.87
C ALA A 200 3.92 19.31 1.30
#